data_AF-M1VVZ4-F1
#
_entry.id   AF-M1VVZ4-F1
#
_cell.length_a   1.000
_cell.length_b   1.000
_cell.length_c   1.000
_cell.angle_alpha   90.00
_cell.angle_beta   90.00
_cell.angle_gamma   90.00
#
_symmetry.space_group_name_H-M   'P 1'
#
loop_
_entity.id
_entity.type
_entity.pdbx_description
1 polymer ?
#
loop_
_entity_poly.entity_id
_entity_poly.type
_entity_poly.pdbx_seq_one_letter_code
_entity_poly.pdbx_strand_id
1 'polypeptide(L)'
;MWTVGTLVSGIVALGLCLLINQGIRMIRVAFDAQLVQIPGPIISRFTSLILKINTLRGQRTRYIHSLHQQYGPFVRVAPREVSISDLDSVRQIHRIGTPFRKAAWYKEVTRQPPDDQCTVFAIQDPRKASARRKLFQRSATRAAVQQWEPVVAQLANLTVQKIKKDVSAKGSADVAKWWSMMAADVLTSLAFGESYRIVETGQVSISKTSMNNTQE
;
A
#
# COMPACT_ATOMS: atom_id res chain seq x y z
N MET A 1 20.69 44.35 26.51
CA MET A 1 19.21 44.20 26.45
C MET A 1 18.63 44.42 25.05
N TRP A 2 19.25 45.23 24.17
CA TRP A 2 18.73 45.51 22.82
C TRP A 2 18.87 44.36 21.80
N THR A 3 19.82 43.45 22.01
CA THR A 3 20.11 42.33 21.09
C THR A 3 19.08 41.20 21.12
N VAL A 4 18.38 41.02 22.25
CA VAL A 4 17.35 39.98 22.38
C VAL A 4 16.06 40.38 21.63
N GLY A 5 15.69 41.66 21.66
CA GLY A 5 14.50 42.17 20.98
C GLY A 5 14.60 42.11 19.44
N THR A 6 15.77 42.39 18.88
CA THR A 6 16.01 42.30 17.42
C THR A 6 15.98 40.85 16.93
N LEU A 7 16.51 39.90 17.71
CA LEU A 7 16.44 38.47 17.40
C LEU A 7 15.01 37.94 17.43
N VAL A 8 14.22 38.29 18.44
CA VAL A 8 12.81 37.86 18.54
C VAL A 8 11.99 38.42 17.38
N SER A 9 12.16 39.70 17.04
CA SER A 9 11.49 40.32 15.89
C SER A 9 11.85 39.63 14.56
N GLY A 10 13.12 39.27 14.37
CA GLY A 10 13.58 38.53 13.19
C GLY A 10 12.94 37.14 13.06
N ILE A 11 12.80 36.40 14.17
CA ILE A 11 12.15 35.08 14.17
C ILE A 11 10.66 35.20 13.84
N VAL A 12 9.96 36.20 14.42
CA VAL A 12 8.55 36.45 14.15
C VAL A 12 8.33 36.83 12.68
N ALA A 13 9.17 37.73 12.13
CA ALA A 13 9.10 38.14 10.73
C ALA A 13 9.37 36.96 9.79
N LEU A 14 10.38 36.11 10.07
CA LEU A 14 10.65 34.90 9.31
C LEU A 14 9.46 33.94 9.34
N GLY A 15 8.88 33.72 10.52
CA GLY A 15 7.69 32.89 10.70
C GLY A 15 6.51 33.39 9.89
N LEU A 16 6.24 34.69 9.92
CA LEU A 16 5.17 35.32 9.13
C LEU A 16 5.42 35.18 7.63
N CYS A 17 6.64 35.41 7.15
CA CYS A 17 7.02 35.21 5.75
C CYS A 17 6.81 33.76 5.29
N LEU A 18 7.18 32.78 6.11
CA LEU A 18 6.95 31.36 5.82
C LEU A 18 5.45 31.05 5.74
N LEU A 19 4.64 31.57 6.66
CA LEU A 19 3.18 31.39 6.64
C LEU A 19 2.53 32.03 5.40
N ILE A 20 2.93 33.25 5.04
CA ILE A 20 2.46 33.93 3.83
C ILE A 20 2.82 33.11 2.59
N ASN A 21 4.09 32.68 2.47
CA ASN A 21 4.53 31.86 1.34
C ASN A 21 3.74 30.55 1.24
N GLN A 22 3.49 29.88 2.36
CA GLN A 22 2.67 28.67 2.39
C GLN A 22 1.20 28.95 2.03
N GLY A 23 0.65 30.08 2.49
CA GLY A 23 -0.69 30.55 2.10
C GLY A 23 -0.81 30.78 0.59
N ILE A 24 0.17 31.49 -0.01
CA ILE A 24 0.22 31.71 -1.46
C ILE A 24 0.30 30.38 -2.22
N ARG A 25 1.13 29.44 -1.76
CA ARG A 25 1.22 28.10 -2.37
C ARG A 25 -0.09 27.34 -2.29
N MET A 26 -0.80 27.38 -1.16
CA MET A 26 -2.12 26.76 -1.02
C MET A 26 -3.14 27.37 -1.99
N ILE A 27 -3.19 28.70 -2.09
CA ILE A 27 -4.10 29.40 -3.02
C ILE A 27 -3.78 29.03 -4.48
N ARG A 28 -2.49 29.06 -4.87
CA ARG A 28 -2.07 28.67 -6.23
C ARG A 28 -2.49 27.25 -6.59
N VAL A 29 -2.38 26.31 -5.67
CA VAL A 29 -2.82 24.92 -5.90
C VAL A 29 -4.35 24.80 -5.92
N ALA A 30 -5.04 25.50 -5.02
CA ALA A 30 -6.50 25.47 -4.97
C ALA A 30 -7.13 25.97 -6.28
N PHE A 31 -6.55 27.03 -6.86
CA PHE A 31 -6.99 27.69 -8.10
C PHE A 31 -6.15 27.32 -9.34
N ASP A 32 -5.46 26.18 -9.31
CA ASP A 32 -4.77 25.66 -10.50
C ASP A 32 -5.80 25.42 -11.62
N ALA A 33 -5.62 26.11 -12.75
CA ALA A 33 -6.57 26.12 -13.86
C ALA A 33 -6.92 24.71 -14.37
N GLN A 34 -5.98 23.76 -14.28
CA GLN A 34 -6.19 22.37 -14.70
C GLN A 34 -7.00 21.57 -13.67
N LEU A 35 -6.96 21.94 -12.39
CA LEU A 35 -7.61 21.21 -11.29
C LEU A 35 -8.93 21.84 -10.84
N VAL A 36 -9.20 23.10 -11.18
CA VAL A 36 -10.44 23.80 -10.82
C VAL A 36 -11.65 23.22 -11.55
N GLN A 37 -11.46 22.71 -12.77
CA GLN A 37 -12.51 22.11 -13.59
C GLN A 37 -12.99 20.76 -13.03
N ILE A 38 -12.18 20.12 -12.19
CA ILE A 38 -12.49 18.80 -11.63
C ILE A 38 -13.44 18.98 -10.44
N PRO A 39 -14.64 18.35 -10.46
CA PRO A 39 -15.61 18.50 -9.40
C PRO A 39 -15.15 17.80 -8.11
N GLY A 40 -15.73 18.20 -6.98
CA GLY A 40 -15.43 17.64 -5.67
C GLY A 40 -15.69 18.64 -4.54
N PRO A 41 -15.52 18.20 -3.27
CA PRO A 41 -15.73 19.07 -2.13
C PRO A 41 -14.84 20.31 -2.17
N ILE A 42 -15.40 21.49 -1.90
CA ILE A 42 -14.63 22.75 -1.90
C ILE A 42 -13.43 22.66 -0.94
N ILE A 43 -13.62 22.03 0.22
CA ILE A 43 -12.57 21.81 1.22
C ILE A 43 -11.38 21.03 0.64
N SER A 44 -11.64 20.05 -0.24
CA SER A 44 -10.59 19.24 -0.90
C SER A 44 -9.70 20.06 -1.85
N ARG A 45 -10.12 21.27 -2.26
CA ARG A 45 -9.25 22.19 -3.03
C ARG A 45 -8.13 22.77 -2.18
N PHE A 46 -8.40 22.99 -0.89
CA PHE A 46 -7.48 23.68 0.03
C PHE A 46 -6.70 22.71 0.92
N THR A 47 -7.33 21.61 1.35
CA THR A 47 -6.69 20.69 2.31
C THR A 47 -6.99 19.22 2.03
N SER A 48 -6.04 18.36 2.42
CA SER A 48 -6.20 16.89 2.41
C SER A 48 -6.76 16.36 3.74
N LEU A 49 -7.08 17.23 4.70
CA LEU A 49 -7.40 16.84 6.07
C LEU A 49 -8.61 15.90 6.16
N ILE A 50 -9.70 16.18 5.45
CA ILE A 50 -10.90 15.34 5.45
C ILE A 50 -10.59 13.94 4.92
N LEU A 51 -9.83 13.84 3.83
CA LEU A 51 -9.40 12.57 3.27
C LEU A 51 -8.51 11.80 4.25
N LYS A 52 -7.59 12.48 4.93
CA LYS A 52 -6.72 11.89 5.96
C LYS A 52 -7.50 11.39 7.17
N ILE A 53 -8.47 12.16 7.68
CA ILE A 53 -9.34 11.73 8.79
C ILE A 53 -10.10 10.45 8.41
N ASN A 54 -10.70 10.42 7.22
CA ASN A 54 -11.38 9.22 6.72
C ASN A 54 -10.41 8.04 6.54
N THR A 55 -9.16 8.30 6.16
CA THR A 55 -8.12 7.27 6.07
C THR A 55 -7.77 6.70 7.44
N LEU A 56 -7.57 7.55 8.45
CA LEU A 56 -7.30 7.13 9.84
C LEU A 56 -8.47 6.36 10.46
N ARG A 57 -9.71 6.66 10.05
CA ARG A 57 -10.92 5.94 10.46
C ARG A 57 -11.17 4.63 9.68
N GLY A 58 -10.31 4.28 8.71
CA GLY A 58 -10.52 3.12 7.84
C GLY A 58 -11.71 3.27 6.86
N GLN A 59 -12.21 4.49 6.66
CA GLN A 59 -13.39 4.80 5.85
C GLN A 59 -13.05 5.43 4.50
N ARG A 60 -11.76 5.55 4.15
CA ARG A 60 -11.29 6.19 2.90
C ARG A 60 -12.05 5.71 1.67
N THR A 61 -12.18 4.41 1.47
CA THR A 61 -12.84 3.83 0.29
C THR A 61 -14.32 4.22 0.24
N ARG A 62 -15.03 4.16 1.37
CA ARG A 62 -16.45 4.54 1.44
C ARG A 62 -16.64 6.03 1.16
N TYR A 63 -15.79 6.87 1.73
CA TYR A 63 -15.80 8.31 1.49
C TYR A 63 -15.55 8.65 0.02
N ILE A 64 -14.51 8.09 -0.59
CA ILE A 64 -14.21 8.33 -2.01
C ILE A 64 -15.36 7.82 -2.89
N HIS A 65 -15.92 6.65 -2.58
CA HIS A 65 -17.06 6.10 -3.31
C HIS A 65 -18.29 7.02 -3.25
N SER A 66 -18.64 7.56 -2.07
CA SER A 66 -19.75 8.51 -1.96
C SER A 66 -19.51 9.78 -2.76
N LEU A 67 -18.25 10.25 -2.86
CA LEU A 67 -17.94 11.38 -3.72
C LEU A 67 -18.11 11.04 -5.21
N HIS A 68 -17.73 9.85 -5.65
CA HIS A 68 -17.97 9.43 -7.03
C HIS A 68 -19.46 9.31 -7.35
N GLN A 69 -20.27 8.86 -6.40
CA GLN A 69 -21.74 8.86 -6.54
C GLN A 69 -22.31 10.28 -6.71
N GLN A 70 -21.71 11.28 -6.06
CA GLN A 70 -22.20 12.67 -6.09
C GLN A 70 -21.66 13.49 -7.27
N TYR A 71 -20.37 13.39 -7.56
CA TYR A 71 -19.65 14.27 -8.48
C TYR A 71 -19.28 13.59 -9.81
N GLY A 72 -19.49 12.28 -9.93
CA GLY A 72 -19.20 11.50 -11.14
C GLY A 72 -17.81 10.85 -11.15
N PRO A 73 -17.31 10.45 -12.33
CA PRO A 73 -16.13 9.59 -12.46
C PRO A 73 -14.80 10.27 -12.13
N PHE A 74 -14.73 11.61 -12.13
CA PHE A 74 -13.52 12.37 -11.78
C PHE A 74 -13.80 13.24 -10.57
N VAL A 75 -13.05 13.04 -9.49
CA VAL A 75 -13.28 13.75 -8.22
C VAL A 75 -11.97 14.26 -7.64
N ARG A 76 -11.90 15.55 -7.36
CA ARG A 76 -10.78 16.14 -6.62
C ARG A 76 -10.94 15.84 -5.12
N VAL A 77 -10.14 14.91 -4.61
CA VAL A 77 -10.22 14.44 -3.21
C VAL A 77 -9.23 15.16 -2.29
N ALA A 78 -8.16 15.74 -2.85
CA ALA A 78 -7.21 16.59 -2.15
C ALA A 78 -6.62 17.66 -3.09
N PRO A 79 -5.84 18.64 -2.59
CA PRO A 79 -5.40 19.78 -3.40
C PRO A 79 -4.64 19.39 -4.67
N ARG A 80 -3.88 18.28 -4.64
CA ARG A 80 -3.13 17.74 -5.78
C ARG A 80 -3.47 16.27 -6.05
N GLU A 81 -4.65 15.82 -5.62
CA GLU A 81 -5.06 14.43 -5.73
C GLU A 81 -6.46 14.33 -6.34
N VAL A 82 -6.54 13.58 -7.44
CA VAL A 82 -7.78 13.31 -8.16
C VAL A 82 -8.02 11.82 -8.12
N SER A 83 -9.21 11.44 -7.68
CA SER A 83 -9.71 10.08 -7.76
C SER A 83 -10.48 9.91 -9.07
N ILE A 84 -10.21 8.81 -9.76
CA ILE A 84 -10.73 8.53 -11.09
C ILE A 84 -11.39 7.15 -11.07
N SER A 85 -12.66 7.11 -11.48
CA SER A 85 -13.51 5.93 -11.60
C SER A 85 -14.01 5.80 -13.04
N ASP A 86 -13.09 5.94 -14.00
CA ASP A 86 -13.31 5.83 -15.44
C ASP A 86 -12.42 4.74 -16.05
N LEU A 87 -12.99 3.87 -16.88
CA LEU A 87 -12.31 2.67 -17.39
C LEU A 87 -11.19 3.02 -18.38
N ASP A 88 -11.41 3.99 -19.26
CA ASP A 88 -10.44 4.38 -20.27
C ASP A 88 -9.25 5.10 -19.64
N SER A 89 -9.51 5.94 -18.64
CA SER A 89 -8.47 6.56 -17.82
C SER A 89 -7.64 5.51 -17.07
N VAL A 90 -8.27 4.50 -16.48
CA VAL A 90 -7.55 3.40 -15.79
C VAL A 90 -6.65 2.65 -16.77
N ARG A 91 -7.13 2.35 -17.98
CA ARG A 91 -6.32 1.72 -19.04
C ARG A 91 -5.15 2.61 -19.44
N GLN A 92 -5.38 3.90 -19.63
CA GLN A 92 -4.34 4.86 -20.00
C GLN A 92 -3.27 5.01 -18.91
N ILE A 93 -3.67 5.06 -17.65
CA ILE A 93 -2.77 5.21 -16.51
C ILE A 93 -1.90 3.97 -16.32
N HIS A 94 -2.48 2.78 -16.45
CA HIS A 94 -1.81 1.51 -16.15
C HIS A 94 -1.19 0.80 -17.37
N ARG A 95 -1.28 1.37 -18.57
CA ARG A 95 -0.68 0.78 -19.77
C ARG A 95 0.84 0.64 -19.64
N ILE A 96 1.39 -0.33 -20.37
CA ILE A 96 2.84 -0.50 -20.49
C ILE A 96 3.44 0.77 -21.12
N GLY A 97 4.53 1.27 -20.55
CA GLY A 97 5.17 2.51 -21.02
C GLY A 97 4.44 3.79 -20.62
N THR A 98 3.48 3.72 -19.68
CA THR A 98 2.80 4.88 -19.12
C THR A 98 3.78 5.93 -18.58
N PRO A 99 3.55 7.24 -18.82
CA PRO A 99 4.33 8.31 -18.21
C PRO A 99 3.98 8.52 -16.72
N PHE A 100 2.87 7.94 -16.25
CA PHE A 100 2.42 8.08 -14.87
C PHE A 100 3.32 7.28 -13.92
N ARG A 101 3.95 7.98 -12.98
CA ARG A 101 4.83 7.40 -11.96
C ARG A 101 4.11 7.24 -10.64
N LYS A 102 4.54 6.27 -9.83
CA LYS A 102 4.06 6.11 -8.44
C LYS A 102 4.39 7.36 -7.62
N ALA A 103 3.45 7.79 -6.78
CA ALA A 103 3.61 8.93 -5.90
C ALA A 103 4.69 8.69 -4.82
N ALA A 104 5.23 9.78 -4.24
CA ALA A 104 6.18 9.73 -3.11
C ALA A 104 5.66 8.92 -1.92
N TRP A 105 4.34 8.97 -1.72
CA TRP A 105 3.61 8.19 -0.72
C TRP A 105 4.03 6.71 -0.65
N TYR A 106 4.32 6.06 -1.78
CA TYR A 106 4.72 4.65 -1.80
C TYR A 106 5.99 4.37 -1.00
N LYS A 107 6.94 5.31 -0.98
CA LYS A 107 8.18 5.21 -0.18
C LYS A 107 7.95 5.63 1.27
N GLU A 108 7.19 6.71 1.46
CA GLU A 108 6.94 7.30 2.78
C GLU A 108 6.19 6.31 3.69
N VAL A 109 5.14 5.66 3.17
CA VAL A 109 4.31 4.73 3.97
C VAL A 109 5.05 3.45 4.32
N THR A 110 5.96 3.01 3.46
CA THR A 110 6.74 1.77 3.65
C THR A 110 8.13 2.02 4.26
N ARG A 111 8.44 3.28 4.60
CA ARG A 111 9.73 3.75 5.14
C ARG A 111 10.94 3.21 4.37
N GLN A 112 10.85 3.25 3.04
CA GLN A 112 11.87 2.62 2.20
C GLN A 112 13.06 3.56 1.94
N PRO A 113 14.28 2.99 1.81
CA PRO A 113 15.48 3.71 1.38
C PRO A 113 15.37 4.21 -0.08
N PRO A 114 16.41 4.81 -0.68
CA PRO A 114 16.40 5.13 -2.12
C PRO A 114 16.11 3.90 -3.02
N ASP A 115 15.78 4.15 -4.30
CA ASP A 115 15.21 3.13 -5.22
C ASP A 115 16.08 1.87 -5.40
N ASP A 116 17.39 1.97 -5.18
CA ASP A 116 18.35 0.86 -5.28
C ASP A 116 18.12 -0.23 -4.22
N GLN A 117 17.57 0.15 -3.06
CA GLN A 117 17.32 -0.73 -1.92
C GLN A 117 15.82 -0.89 -1.61
N CYS A 118 14.94 -0.31 -2.45
CA CYS A 118 13.49 -0.40 -2.31
C CYS A 118 12.94 -1.77 -2.73
N THR A 119 11.84 -2.18 -2.09
CA THR A 119 10.95 -3.23 -2.61
C THR A 119 10.36 -2.86 -3.98
N VAL A 120 10.01 -3.85 -4.81
CA VAL A 120 9.34 -3.66 -6.12
C VAL A 120 8.09 -2.78 -6.01
N PHE A 121 7.42 -2.82 -4.85
CA PHE A 121 6.25 -2.02 -4.55
C PHE A 121 6.57 -0.52 -4.46
N ALA A 122 7.68 -0.15 -3.82
CA ALA A 122 8.01 1.25 -3.53
C ALA A 122 8.84 1.94 -4.64
N ILE A 123 9.52 1.19 -5.51
CA ILE A 123 10.31 1.78 -6.60
C ILE A 123 9.41 2.64 -7.51
N GLN A 124 9.83 3.90 -7.69
CA GLN A 124 9.10 4.89 -8.50
C GLN A 124 9.60 4.98 -9.93
N ASP A 125 10.90 4.76 -10.16
CA ASP A 125 11.49 4.68 -11.50
C ASP A 125 11.02 3.39 -12.22
N PRO A 126 10.27 3.51 -13.32
CA PRO A 126 9.76 2.35 -14.06
C PRO A 126 10.88 1.42 -14.57
N ARG A 127 12.06 1.95 -14.92
CA ARG A 127 13.18 1.15 -15.42
C ARG A 127 13.76 0.27 -14.32
N LYS A 128 14.01 0.87 -13.14
CA LYS A 128 14.48 0.13 -11.95
C LYS A 128 13.43 -0.88 -11.47
N ALA A 129 12.15 -0.50 -11.49
CA ALA A 129 11.05 -1.38 -11.10
C ALA A 129 10.96 -2.60 -12.05
N SER A 130 11.11 -2.38 -13.36
CA SER A 130 11.12 -3.45 -14.37
C SER A 130 12.30 -4.40 -14.19
N ALA A 131 13.51 -3.86 -14.02
CA ALA A 131 14.71 -4.65 -13.77
C ALA A 131 14.57 -5.52 -12.50
N ARG A 132 14.06 -4.95 -11.40
CA ARG A 132 13.81 -5.71 -10.16
C ARG A 132 12.72 -6.76 -10.34
N ARG A 133 11.61 -6.44 -11.02
CA ARG A 133 10.51 -7.38 -11.28
C ARG A 133 10.99 -8.59 -12.09
N LYS A 134 11.91 -8.39 -13.04
CA LYS A 134 12.46 -9.47 -13.89
C LYS A 134 13.10 -10.60 -13.07
N LEU A 135 13.64 -10.30 -11.89
CA LEU A 135 14.22 -11.30 -10.98
C LEU A 135 13.17 -12.30 -10.47
N PHE A 136 11.91 -11.86 -10.29
CA PHE A 136 10.82 -12.68 -9.77
C PHE A 136 9.91 -13.26 -10.87
N GLN A 137 10.08 -12.85 -12.14
CA GLN A 137 9.17 -13.29 -13.21
C GLN A 137 9.22 -14.81 -13.47
N ARG A 138 10.36 -15.46 -13.22
CA ARG A 138 10.52 -16.90 -13.45
C ARG A 138 9.63 -17.74 -12.53
N SER A 139 9.46 -17.34 -11.27
CA SER A 139 8.61 -18.05 -10.31
C SER A 139 7.10 -17.85 -10.55
N ALA A 140 6.73 -16.86 -11.36
CA ALA A 140 5.34 -16.58 -11.72
C ALA A 140 4.97 -17.07 -13.14
N THR A 141 5.77 -17.95 -13.75
CA THR A 141 5.45 -18.54 -15.06
C THR A 141 4.37 -19.61 -14.95
N ARG A 142 3.66 -19.89 -16.04
CA ARG A 142 2.64 -20.97 -16.08
C ARG A 142 3.20 -22.33 -15.63
N ALA A 143 4.42 -22.66 -16.07
CA ALA A 143 5.09 -23.90 -15.67
C ALA A 143 5.36 -23.92 -14.16
N ALA A 144 5.88 -22.83 -13.60
CA ALA A 144 6.07 -22.72 -12.15
C ALA A 144 4.74 -22.84 -11.38
N VAL A 145 3.68 -22.18 -11.84
CA VAL A 145 2.36 -22.29 -11.21
C VAL A 145 1.85 -23.73 -11.23
N GLN A 146 1.95 -24.44 -12.35
CA GLN A 146 1.57 -25.85 -12.45
C GLN A 146 2.41 -26.76 -11.55
N GLN A 147 3.70 -26.47 -11.38
CA GLN A 147 4.57 -27.20 -10.48
C GLN A 147 4.15 -27.03 -9.01
N TRP A 148 3.70 -25.84 -8.61
CA TRP A 148 3.34 -25.52 -7.23
C TRP A 148 1.87 -25.80 -6.88
N GLU A 149 1.00 -25.95 -7.88
CA GLU A 149 -0.43 -26.23 -7.69
C GLU A 149 -0.70 -27.40 -6.73
N PRO A 150 -0.03 -28.57 -6.84
CA PRO A 150 -0.27 -29.69 -5.92
C PRO A 150 0.06 -29.35 -4.46
N VAL A 151 1.14 -28.58 -4.23
CA VAL A 151 1.57 -28.16 -2.89
C VAL A 151 0.53 -27.23 -2.27
N VAL A 152 0.05 -26.24 -3.04
CA VAL A 152 -1.00 -25.31 -2.59
C VAL A 152 -2.31 -26.06 -2.32
N ALA A 153 -2.68 -27.02 -3.17
CA ALA A 153 -3.87 -27.83 -3.00
C ALA A 153 -3.82 -28.71 -1.74
N GLN A 154 -2.66 -29.31 -1.44
CA GLN A 154 -2.44 -30.08 -0.21
C GLN A 154 -2.58 -29.20 1.03
N LEU A 155 -1.94 -28.03 1.05
CA LEU A 155 -2.05 -27.08 2.16
C LEU A 155 -3.50 -26.60 2.33
N ALA A 156 -4.21 -26.29 1.24
CA ALA A 156 -5.62 -25.89 1.29
C ALA A 156 -6.51 -26.99 1.88
N ASN A 157 -6.31 -28.25 1.45
CA ASN A 157 -7.05 -29.39 1.98
C ASN A 157 -6.78 -29.57 3.48
N LEU A 158 -5.52 -29.48 3.90
CA LEU A 158 -5.15 -29.56 5.31
C LEU A 158 -5.78 -28.42 6.12
N THR A 159 -5.74 -27.18 5.62
CA THR A 159 -6.36 -26.03 6.27
C THR A 159 -7.85 -26.25 6.46
N VAL A 160 -8.57 -26.75 5.44
CA VAL A 160 -9.99 -27.09 5.56
C VAL A 160 -10.23 -28.19 6.58
N GLN A 161 -9.38 -29.22 6.64
CA GLN A 161 -9.49 -30.27 7.66
C GLN A 161 -9.32 -29.70 9.08
N LYS A 162 -8.37 -28.78 9.28
CA LYS A 162 -8.16 -28.11 10.57
C LYS A 162 -9.35 -27.24 10.98
N ILE A 163 -9.91 -26.48 10.04
CA ILE A 163 -11.13 -25.69 10.25
C ILE A 163 -12.28 -26.61 10.68
N LYS A 164 -12.52 -27.72 9.95
CA LYS A 164 -13.55 -28.70 10.30
C LYS A 164 -13.34 -29.26 11.71
N LYS A 165 -12.10 -29.60 12.06
CA LYS A 165 -11.75 -30.11 13.40
C LYS A 165 -12.06 -29.08 14.50
N ASP A 166 -11.74 -27.81 14.29
CA ASP A 166 -12.06 -26.75 15.25
C ASP A 166 -13.57 -26.57 15.42
N VAL A 167 -14.34 -26.59 14.32
CA VAL A 167 -15.81 -26.54 14.38
C VAL A 167 -16.38 -27.73 15.17
N SER A 168 -15.92 -28.94 14.89
CA SER A 168 -16.37 -30.14 15.63
C SER A 168 -16.03 -30.09 17.12
N ALA A 169 -14.89 -29.49 17.49
CA ALA A 169 -14.42 -29.45 18.88
C ALA A 169 -14.97 -28.28 19.70
N LYS A 170 -15.20 -27.11 19.07
CA LYS A 170 -15.52 -25.84 19.75
C LYS A 170 -16.83 -25.21 19.28
N GLY A 171 -17.52 -25.80 18.31
CA GLY A 171 -18.71 -25.24 17.66
C GLY A 171 -18.43 -24.06 16.71
N SER A 172 -17.18 -23.59 16.62
CA SER A 172 -16.77 -22.47 15.76
C SER A 172 -15.29 -22.56 15.40
N ALA A 173 -14.89 -21.89 14.31
CA ALA A 173 -13.49 -21.81 13.88
C ALA A 173 -13.14 -20.40 13.39
N ASP A 174 -11.94 -19.94 13.72
CA ASP A 174 -11.37 -18.69 13.18
C ASP A 174 -10.76 -18.95 11.80
N VAL A 175 -11.55 -18.69 10.77
CA VAL A 175 -11.17 -18.91 9.37
C VAL A 175 -10.06 -17.95 8.93
N ALA A 176 -10.01 -16.73 9.47
CA ALA A 176 -8.98 -15.74 9.12
C ALA A 176 -7.60 -16.17 9.62
N LYS A 177 -7.53 -16.73 10.84
CA LYS A 177 -6.34 -17.36 11.38
C LYS A 177 -5.84 -18.48 10.47
N TRP A 178 -6.71 -19.43 10.13
CA TRP A 178 -6.34 -20.63 9.35
C TRP A 178 -5.85 -20.28 7.93
N TRP A 179 -6.49 -19.34 7.24
CA TRP A 179 -6.02 -18.89 5.93
C TRP A 179 -4.71 -18.10 6.01
N SER A 180 -4.50 -17.33 7.08
CA SER A 180 -3.25 -16.61 7.29
C SER A 180 -2.08 -17.57 7.52
N MET A 181 -2.30 -18.66 8.27
CA MET A 181 -1.34 -19.75 8.44
C MET A 181 -1.04 -20.46 7.12
N MET A 182 -2.08 -20.75 6.33
CA MET A 182 -1.89 -21.35 5.00
C MET A 182 -1.09 -20.44 4.07
N ALA A 183 -1.39 -19.14 4.04
CA ALA A 183 -0.67 -18.19 3.21
C ALA A 183 0.81 -18.11 3.59
N ALA A 184 1.13 -18.19 4.88
CA ALA A 184 2.51 -18.24 5.36
C ALA A 184 3.22 -19.53 4.94
N ASP A 185 2.57 -20.69 5.05
CA ASP A 185 3.15 -21.97 4.62
C ASP A 185 3.35 -22.05 3.10
N VAL A 186 2.41 -21.51 2.31
CA VAL A 186 2.56 -21.41 0.86
C VAL A 186 3.73 -20.48 0.53
N LEU A 187 3.81 -19.31 1.16
CA LEU A 187 4.89 -18.35 0.90
C LEU A 187 6.27 -18.92 1.24
N THR A 188 6.40 -19.61 2.38
CA THR A 188 7.66 -20.23 2.80
C THR A 188 8.07 -21.37 1.89
N SER A 189 7.12 -22.23 1.49
CA SER A 189 7.36 -23.28 0.51
C SER A 189 7.84 -22.73 -0.84
N LEU A 190 7.23 -21.63 -1.31
CA LEU A 190 7.61 -20.98 -2.56
C LEU A 190 8.95 -20.25 -2.48
N ALA A 191 9.26 -19.64 -1.34
CA ALA A 191 10.45 -18.81 -1.17
C ALA A 191 11.71 -19.62 -0.83
N PHE A 192 11.56 -20.69 -0.02
CA PHE A 192 12.67 -21.45 0.57
C PHE A 192 12.67 -22.92 0.16
N GLY A 193 11.64 -23.40 -0.54
CA GLY A 193 11.49 -24.81 -0.93
C GLY A 193 10.90 -25.71 0.16
N GLU A 194 10.69 -25.19 1.37
CA GLU A 194 10.15 -25.95 2.50
C GLU A 194 9.04 -25.18 3.23
N SER A 195 8.05 -25.93 3.73
CA SER A 195 7.00 -25.41 4.59
C SER A 195 7.45 -25.37 6.04
N TYR A 196 7.09 -24.32 6.78
CA TYR A 196 7.27 -24.27 8.23
C TYR A 196 6.21 -25.05 9.01
N ARG A 197 5.30 -25.75 8.29
CA ARG A 197 4.28 -26.64 8.85
C ARG A 197 3.38 -25.93 9.86
N ILE A 198 3.14 -24.63 9.66
CA ILE A 198 2.34 -23.76 10.54
C ILE A 198 0.88 -24.23 10.60
N VAL A 199 0.31 -24.65 9.47
CA VAL A 199 -1.04 -25.22 9.41
C VAL A 199 -1.10 -26.56 10.15
N GLU A 200 -0.06 -27.38 10.05
CA GLU A 200 -0.01 -28.69 10.72
C GLU A 200 0.03 -28.54 12.24
N THR A 201 0.89 -27.65 12.74
CA THR A 201 1.04 -27.38 14.18
C THR A 201 -0.11 -26.54 14.73
N GLY A 202 -0.76 -25.72 13.90
CA GLY A 202 -1.79 -24.77 14.31
C GLY A 202 -1.26 -23.62 15.17
N GLN A 203 0.06 -23.40 15.16
CA GLN A 203 0.77 -22.38 15.92
C GLN A 203 1.68 -21.55 15.00
N VAL A 204 1.75 -20.24 15.25
CA VAL A 204 2.64 -19.31 14.52
C VAL A 204 4.09 -19.36 15.05
N SER A 205 4.42 -20.37 15.86
CA SER A 205 5.78 -20.54 16.39
C SER A 205 6.69 -21.01 15.26
N ILE A 206 7.53 -20.10 14.76
CA ILE A 206 8.73 -20.44 13.98
C ILE A 206 9.72 -21.05 14.98
N SER A 207 9.46 -22.27 15.46
CA SER A 207 10.43 -22.98 16.29
C SER A 207 11.64 -23.29 15.42
N LYS A 208 12.83 -22.90 15.92
CA LYS A 208 14.17 -23.05 15.32
C LYS A 208 14.60 -24.52 15.12
N THR A 209 13.69 -25.41 14.75
CA THR A 209 13.94 -26.86 14.75
C THR A 209 14.64 -27.33 13.47
N SER A 210 14.61 -26.57 12.38
CA SER A 210 15.24 -26.99 11.10
C SER A 210 16.65 -26.45 10.84
N MET A 211 17.17 -25.49 11.61
CA MET A 211 18.52 -24.93 11.37
C MET A 211 19.67 -25.73 12.00
N ASN A 212 19.38 -26.80 12.75
CA ASN A 212 20.41 -27.63 13.37
C ASN A 212 20.82 -28.86 12.55
N ASN A 213 20.14 -29.16 11.43
CA ASN A 213 20.39 -30.38 10.65
C ASN A 213 21.20 -30.14 9.36
N THR A 214 21.93 -29.02 9.25
CA THR A 214 22.79 -28.71 8.09
C THR A 214 24.26 -28.47 8.45
N GLN A 215 24.72 -29.02 9.60
CA GLN A 215 26.14 -29.00 10.01
C GLN A 215 26.78 -30.39 10.10
N GLU A 216 26.32 -31.36 9.32
CA GLU A 216 27.09 -32.58 9.03
C GLU A 216 27.38 -32.71 7.54
#